data_AF-A0A7K0SJ68-F1
#
_entry.id   AF-A0A7K0SJ68-F1
#
_cell.length_a   1.000
_cell.length_b   1.000
_cell.length_c   1.000
_cell.angle_alpha   90.00
_cell.angle_beta   90.00
_cell.angle_gamma   90.00
#
_symmetry.space_group_name_H-M   'P 1'
#
loop_
_entity.id
_entity.type
_entity.pdbx_description
1 polymer ?
#
loop_
_entity_poly.entity_id
_entity_poly.type
_entity_poly.pdbx_seq_one_letter_code
_entity_poly.pdbx_strand_id
1 'polypeptide(L)'
;VRAFILSDPTFGETAAERERLLYQGGLRIETTLDPRAQAQAVDAVTKTLSSPATDPAAAVVSIDPRNGHILAYVGGSDFYGDEPWARYDLAGQGKRSAGSSFKPFVLAAALEAGVSLEKQYPAPGELTIPIKGQAPWLIRNYDGKGGGTMNLIEATVHSVNTVYAELITEIGAQPVVDLANKLGVESKLGAYPSAALGSNGVTVLDMASAYSSFADDGMHTSPVFITQVSTNTGEVLWRARPSRERTLPVAISRNVTQVLQQVVERGTAVNARIGRSVAGKTGTGEEWSDAWFVGYTPELVTAVWVGFPDAARTMRPPTTRITVTGGTWPAQIWQATAGAYLAETPASKFPTPIASVTGASGATGPRGPTGPGLTSVVGQSTVDATRILVDAGYRVRLYETASRSVAAGFVISQSPAAGAPFAIGGTITLAVSTGPPLVVPVPSVLGLSAQKAAALLGASGFEVQIHIEAEPPPGAPERAASVWKQLPAGGEPLAVDQAVTIWLNP
;
A
#
# COMPACT_ATOMS: atom_id res chain seq x y z
N VAL A 1 15.85 -10.68 7.38
CA VAL A 1 16.46 -12.03 7.61
C VAL A 1 16.24 -12.55 9.03
N ARG A 2 16.79 -11.91 10.08
CA ARG A 2 16.64 -12.39 11.47
C ARG A 2 15.18 -12.65 11.85
N ALA A 3 14.30 -11.66 11.64
CA ALA A 3 12.87 -11.78 11.96
C ALA A 3 12.20 -12.96 11.22
N PHE A 4 12.57 -13.19 9.96
CA PHE A 4 12.06 -14.31 9.16
C PHE A 4 12.45 -15.67 9.77
N ILE A 5 13.73 -15.89 10.05
CA ILE A 5 14.18 -17.18 10.61
C ILE A 5 13.59 -17.43 12.01
N LEU A 6 13.47 -16.39 12.83
CA LEU A 6 12.93 -16.53 14.19
C LEU A 6 11.41 -16.72 14.26
N SER A 7 10.68 -16.39 13.19
CA SER A 7 9.21 -16.53 13.14
C SER A 7 8.74 -17.76 12.38
N ASP A 8 9.53 -18.30 11.46
CA ASP A 8 9.14 -19.44 10.63
C ASP A 8 9.43 -20.79 11.33
N PRO A 9 8.41 -21.61 11.65
CA PRO A 9 8.56 -22.87 12.36
C PRO A 9 9.35 -23.94 11.57
N THR A 10 9.57 -23.74 10.26
CA THR A 10 10.44 -24.61 9.45
C THR A 10 11.87 -24.69 10.00
N PHE A 11 12.31 -23.65 10.73
CA PHE A 11 13.65 -23.57 11.31
C PHE A 11 13.73 -24.10 12.76
N GLY A 12 12.64 -24.66 13.29
CA GLY A 12 12.57 -25.21 14.64
C GLY A 12 11.20 -24.96 15.28
N GLU A 13 10.71 -25.93 16.05
CA GLU A 13 9.38 -25.87 16.67
C GLU A 13 9.32 -24.77 17.72
N THR A 14 10.38 -24.62 18.51
CA THR A 14 10.48 -23.63 19.58
C THR A 14 11.30 -22.40 19.16
N ALA A 15 11.03 -21.25 19.76
CA ALA A 15 11.81 -20.03 19.54
C ALA A 15 13.30 -20.21 19.89
N ALA A 16 13.60 -20.98 20.94
CA ALA A 16 14.97 -21.28 21.35
C ALA A 16 15.72 -22.15 20.33
N GLU A 17 15.03 -23.09 19.67
CA GLU A 17 15.62 -23.87 18.58
C GLU A 17 15.94 -23.00 17.36
N ARG A 18 15.01 -22.13 16.95
CA ARG A 18 15.24 -21.19 15.84
C ARG A 18 16.38 -20.23 16.13
N GLU A 19 16.48 -19.72 17.35
CA GLU A 19 17.57 -18.84 17.77
C GLU A 19 18.93 -19.56 17.76
N ARG A 20 18.98 -20.77 18.32
CA ARG A 20 20.18 -21.62 18.29
C ARG A 20 20.59 -21.96 16.87
N LEU A 21 19.64 -22.33 16.00
CA LEU A 21 19.93 -22.61 14.59
C LEU A 21 20.50 -21.38 13.89
N LEU A 22 19.91 -20.20 14.11
CA LEU A 22 20.35 -18.94 13.51
C LEU A 22 21.78 -18.57 13.92
N TYR A 23 22.13 -18.66 15.21
CA TYR A 23 23.41 -18.16 15.73
C TYR A 23 24.50 -19.22 15.85
N GLN A 24 24.15 -20.50 15.91
CA GLN A 24 25.08 -21.60 16.17
C GLN A 24 25.01 -22.72 15.11
N GLY A 25 23.98 -22.72 14.26
CA GLY A 25 23.74 -23.80 13.29
C GLY A 25 24.57 -23.73 12.00
N GLY A 26 25.39 -22.69 11.83
CA GLY A 26 26.22 -22.53 10.62
C GLY A 26 25.41 -22.36 9.33
N LEU A 27 24.25 -21.70 9.40
CA LEU A 27 23.38 -21.51 8.24
C LEU A 27 24.08 -20.71 7.13
N ARG A 28 23.89 -21.17 5.89
CA ARG A 28 24.12 -20.40 4.67
C ARG A 28 22.78 -19.84 4.21
N ILE A 29 22.67 -18.52 4.16
CA ILE A 29 21.46 -17.78 3.80
C ILE A 29 21.74 -17.02 2.51
N GLU A 30 21.02 -17.38 1.45
CA GLU A 30 21.14 -16.73 0.15
C GLU A 30 20.02 -15.69 0.01
N THR A 31 20.41 -14.43 -0.13
CA THR A 31 19.49 -13.29 -0.27
C THR A 31 19.39 -12.85 -1.72
N THR A 32 18.40 -12.00 -2.00
CA THR A 32 18.22 -11.35 -3.31
C THR A 32 18.94 -10.01 -3.43
N LEU A 33 19.49 -9.49 -2.32
CA LEU A 33 20.16 -8.19 -2.31
C LEU A 33 21.32 -8.17 -3.29
N ASP A 34 21.29 -7.20 -4.18
CA ASP A 34 22.37 -6.90 -5.10
C ASP A 34 23.30 -5.87 -4.42
N PRO A 35 24.57 -6.22 -4.11
CA PRO A 35 25.47 -5.31 -3.41
C PRO A 35 25.70 -3.98 -4.14
N ARG A 36 25.63 -3.97 -5.48
CA ARG A 36 25.77 -2.74 -6.29
C ARG A 36 24.53 -1.89 -6.15
N ALA A 37 23.33 -2.47 -6.30
CA ALA A 37 22.07 -1.75 -6.11
C ALA A 37 21.96 -1.15 -4.70
N GLN A 38 22.32 -1.94 -3.69
CA GLN A 38 22.31 -1.53 -2.29
C GLN A 38 23.26 -0.35 -2.05
N ALA A 39 24.51 -0.44 -2.53
CA ALA A 39 25.49 0.63 -2.38
C ALA A 39 25.03 1.93 -3.06
N GLN A 40 24.43 1.83 -4.25
CA GLN A 40 23.90 2.98 -4.98
C GLN A 40 22.72 3.64 -4.27
N ALA A 41 21.82 2.86 -3.66
CA ALA A 41 20.71 3.40 -2.88
C ALA A 41 21.21 4.16 -1.64
N VAL A 42 22.18 3.59 -0.90
CA VAL A 42 22.77 4.24 0.28
C VAL A 42 23.51 5.53 -0.10
N ASP A 43 24.29 5.49 -1.18
CA ASP A 43 25.02 6.65 -1.70
C ASP A 43 24.06 7.76 -2.17
N ALA A 44 22.98 7.41 -2.87
CA ALA A 44 21.96 8.35 -3.31
C ALA A 44 21.28 9.08 -2.13
N VAL A 45 20.92 8.34 -1.08
CA VAL A 45 20.36 8.92 0.16
C VAL A 45 21.35 9.86 0.80
N THR A 46 22.59 9.39 1.02
CA THR A 46 23.63 10.13 1.76
C THR A 46 24.04 11.42 1.04
N LYS A 47 24.16 11.39 -0.29
CA LYS A 47 24.51 12.58 -1.08
C LYS A 47 23.37 13.59 -1.20
N THR A 48 22.12 13.12 -1.24
CA THR A 48 20.96 14.02 -1.35
C THR A 48 20.64 14.68 -0.02
N LEU A 49 20.63 13.88 1.06
CA LEU A 49 20.37 14.29 2.44
C LEU A 49 21.70 14.54 3.16
N SER A 50 22.45 15.51 2.63
CA SER A 50 23.83 15.81 3.00
C SER A 50 23.99 16.48 4.36
N SER A 51 22.90 16.78 5.08
CA SER A 51 22.93 17.41 6.40
C SER A 51 22.20 16.56 7.44
N PRO A 52 22.76 15.40 7.86
CA PRO A 52 22.06 14.40 8.68
C PRO A 52 21.52 14.91 10.03
N ALA A 53 22.09 15.99 10.57
CA ALA A 53 21.64 16.60 11.81
C ALA A 53 20.30 17.36 11.67
N THR A 54 19.92 17.75 10.46
CA THR A 54 18.75 18.61 10.20
C THR A 54 17.84 18.07 9.10
N ASP A 55 18.38 17.31 8.17
CA ASP A 55 17.62 16.68 7.10
C ASP A 55 16.74 15.54 7.67
N PRO A 56 15.57 15.29 7.06
CA PRO A 56 14.74 14.13 7.38
C PRO A 56 15.46 12.81 7.04
N ALA A 57 14.85 11.68 7.41
CA ALA A 57 15.32 10.37 6.97
C ALA A 57 14.75 10.01 5.58
N ALA A 58 15.34 8.99 4.96
CA ALA A 58 14.78 8.36 3.78
C ALA A 58 14.73 6.84 3.92
N ALA A 59 13.80 6.24 3.20
CA ALA A 59 13.73 4.80 3.00
C ALA A 59 13.60 4.48 1.51
N VAL A 60 14.27 3.42 1.06
CA VAL A 60 14.36 3.04 -0.35
C VAL A 60 14.18 1.54 -0.48
N VAL A 61 13.28 1.10 -1.36
CA VAL A 61 13.16 -0.32 -1.73
C VAL A 61 13.22 -0.41 -3.25
N SER A 62 14.09 -1.29 -3.76
CA SER A 62 14.17 -1.60 -5.19
C SER A 62 13.88 -3.08 -5.45
N ILE A 63 12.99 -3.35 -6.40
CA ILE A 63 12.51 -4.70 -6.76
C ILE A 63 12.71 -4.91 -8.26
N ASP A 64 13.18 -6.09 -8.64
CA ASP A 64 13.05 -6.58 -10.02
C ASP A 64 11.62 -7.11 -10.23
N PRO A 65 10.78 -6.43 -11.04
CA PRO A 65 9.37 -6.78 -11.17
C PRO A 65 9.13 -8.16 -11.79
N ARG A 66 10.12 -8.73 -12.49
CA ARG A 66 9.97 -9.99 -13.24
C ARG A 66 10.04 -11.22 -12.35
N ASN A 67 10.65 -11.10 -11.18
CA ASN A 67 10.89 -12.22 -10.25
C ASN A 67 10.62 -11.87 -8.77
N GLY A 68 10.28 -10.62 -8.45
CA GLY A 68 10.00 -10.16 -7.10
C GLY A 68 11.24 -9.98 -6.22
N HIS A 69 12.45 -10.14 -6.76
CA HIS A 69 13.68 -10.03 -5.98
C HIS A 69 13.88 -8.61 -5.44
N ILE A 70 14.05 -8.48 -4.12
CA ILE A 70 14.42 -7.23 -3.48
C ILE A 70 15.92 -7.03 -3.66
N LEU A 71 16.28 -6.11 -4.56
CA LEU A 71 17.66 -5.83 -4.95
C LEU A 71 18.35 -4.83 -4.02
N ALA A 72 17.60 -3.84 -3.52
CA ALA A 72 18.08 -2.86 -2.54
C ALA A 72 17.01 -2.57 -1.49
N TYR A 73 17.45 -2.39 -0.25
CA TYR A 73 16.59 -2.13 0.90
C TYR A 73 17.31 -1.21 1.89
N VAL A 74 16.86 0.05 1.98
CA VAL A 74 17.33 1.07 2.92
C VAL A 74 16.17 1.37 3.87
N GLY A 75 16.27 0.87 5.10
CA GLY A 75 15.25 1.04 6.14
C GLY A 75 15.47 2.24 7.07
N GLY A 76 16.52 3.05 6.85
CA GLY A 76 16.89 4.18 7.70
C GLY A 76 18.36 4.58 7.52
N SER A 77 18.78 5.64 8.22
CA SER A 77 20.09 6.30 8.06
C SER A 77 21.26 5.51 8.66
N ASP A 78 21.08 4.88 9.83
CA ASP A 78 22.11 4.05 10.44
C ASP A 78 21.49 3.12 11.51
N PHE A 79 21.65 1.80 11.36
CA PHE A 79 21.16 0.82 12.34
C PHE A 79 21.95 0.85 13.66
N TYR A 80 23.21 1.28 13.62
CA TYR A 80 24.11 1.31 14.77
C TYR A 80 24.17 2.67 15.45
N GLY A 81 23.43 3.66 14.95
CA GLY A 81 23.31 4.97 15.57
C GLY A 81 22.64 4.93 16.94
N ASP A 82 22.92 5.94 17.76
CA ASP A 82 22.38 6.07 19.12
C ASP A 82 20.92 6.55 19.17
N GLU A 83 20.36 7.01 18.03
CA GLU A 83 19.01 7.55 17.96
C GLU A 83 17.94 6.47 18.21
N PRO A 84 16.81 6.79 18.90
CA PRO A 84 15.75 5.82 19.21
C PRO A 84 15.15 5.11 17.98
N TRP A 85 15.16 5.78 16.82
CA TRP A 85 14.65 5.25 15.55
C TRP A 85 15.72 4.62 14.66
N ALA A 86 16.99 4.59 15.05
CA ALA A 86 18.08 3.94 14.31
C ALA A 86 17.76 2.48 13.94
N ARG A 87 17.09 1.78 14.87
CA ARG A 87 16.73 0.37 14.73
C ARG A 87 15.34 0.14 14.15
N TYR A 88 14.60 1.21 13.84
CA TYR A 88 13.26 1.13 13.28
C TYR A 88 13.32 0.99 11.77
N ASP A 89 12.68 -0.04 11.23
CA ASP A 89 12.64 -0.28 9.79
C ASP A 89 11.58 0.60 9.10
N LEU A 90 12.00 1.75 8.61
CA LEU A 90 11.14 2.70 7.90
C LEU A 90 10.65 2.14 6.56
N ALA A 91 11.36 1.18 5.96
CA ALA A 91 10.99 0.64 4.66
C ALA A 91 9.87 -0.41 4.75
N GLY A 92 9.92 -1.28 5.76
CA GLY A 92 8.99 -2.42 5.90
C GLY A 92 8.03 -2.33 7.07
N GLN A 93 8.27 -1.45 8.05
CA GLN A 93 7.40 -1.28 9.22
C GLN A 93 6.82 0.14 9.31
N GLY A 94 7.53 1.13 8.76
CA GLY A 94 7.14 2.54 8.72
C GLY A 94 5.93 2.82 7.84
N LYS A 95 4.72 2.61 8.37
CA LYS A 95 3.48 2.99 7.67
C LYS A 95 3.33 4.50 7.64
N ARG A 96 3.23 5.07 6.44
CA ARG A 96 3.15 6.51 6.20
C ARG A 96 2.09 6.82 5.15
N SER A 97 1.55 8.04 5.17
CA SER A 97 0.60 8.51 4.15
C SER A 97 1.29 8.57 2.80
N ALA A 98 0.84 7.76 1.83
CA ALA A 98 1.41 7.73 0.47
C ALA A 98 1.17 9.04 -0.31
N GLY A 99 0.21 9.86 0.13
CA GLY A 99 -0.22 11.03 -0.61
C GLY A 99 -0.66 10.68 -2.04
N SER A 100 -0.38 11.60 -2.97
CA SER A 100 -0.68 11.41 -4.40
C SER A 100 0.03 10.22 -5.09
N SER A 101 0.97 9.52 -4.43
CA SER A 101 1.53 8.28 -4.99
C SER A 101 0.54 7.11 -4.95
N PHE A 102 -0.60 7.24 -4.25
CA PHE A 102 -1.68 6.25 -4.25
C PHE A 102 -2.63 6.38 -5.46
N LYS A 103 -2.63 7.54 -6.15
CA LYS A 103 -3.48 7.83 -7.31
C LYS A 103 -3.44 6.79 -8.44
N PRO A 104 -2.32 6.12 -8.73
CA PRO A 104 -2.31 5.10 -9.79
C PRO A 104 -3.22 3.92 -9.51
N PHE A 105 -3.50 3.58 -8.25
CA PHE A 105 -4.49 2.56 -7.89
C PHE A 105 -5.91 3.02 -8.22
N VAL A 106 -6.24 4.29 -7.94
CA VAL A 106 -7.53 4.88 -8.32
C VAL A 106 -7.68 4.93 -9.84
N LEU A 107 -6.63 5.31 -10.57
CA LEU A 107 -6.62 5.33 -12.03
C LEU A 107 -6.85 3.93 -12.60
N ALA A 108 -6.11 2.93 -12.10
CA ALA A 108 -6.25 1.55 -12.53
C ALA A 108 -7.67 1.01 -12.26
N ALA A 109 -8.22 1.26 -11.07
CA ALA A 109 -9.58 0.85 -10.71
C ALA A 109 -10.65 1.56 -11.57
N ALA A 110 -10.44 2.83 -11.90
CA ALA A 110 -11.33 3.57 -12.81
C ALA A 110 -11.32 2.97 -14.22
N LEU A 111 -10.14 2.60 -14.73
CA LEU A 111 -10.03 1.92 -16.02
C LEU A 111 -10.68 0.52 -15.98
N GLU A 112 -10.55 -0.22 -14.87
CA GLU A 112 -11.28 -1.49 -14.67
C GLU A 112 -12.80 -1.30 -14.64
N ALA A 113 -13.26 -0.17 -14.11
CA ALA A 113 -14.67 0.23 -14.12
C ALA A 113 -15.14 0.78 -15.50
N GLY A 114 -14.26 0.84 -16.50
CA GLY A 114 -14.60 1.29 -17.86
C GLY A 114 -14.59 2.81 -18.04
N VAL A 115 -14.03 3.57 -17.09
CA VAL A 115 -13.86 5.03 -17.22
C VAL A 115 -12.81 5.31 -18.30
N SER A 116 -13.16 6.11 -19.30
CA SER A 116 -12.23 6.52 -20.36
C SER A 116 -11.16 7.48 -19.84
N LEU A 117 -9.90 7.31 -20.27
CA LEU A 117 -8.82 8.27 -20.02
C LEU A 117 -9.12 9.67 -20.56
N GLU A 118 -9.95 9.77 -21.60
CA GLU A 118 -10.35 11.02 -22.25
C GLU A 118 -11.55 11.69 -21.58
N LYS A 119 -12.20 11.00 -20.62
CA LYS A 119 -13.35 11.56 -19.89
C LYS A 119 -12.93 12.86 -19.20
N GLN A 120 -13.70 13.91 -19.43
CA GLN A 120 -13.47 15.23 -18.86
C GLN A 120 -14.10 15.33 -17.47
N TYR A 121 -13.33 15.87 -16.53
CA TYR A 121 -13.76 16.18 -15.17
C TYR A 121 -13.59 17.68 -14.90
N PRO A 122 -14.52 18.32 -14.16
CA PRO A 122 -14.27 19.62 -13.56
C PRO A 122 -12.99 19.60 -12.72
N ALA A 123 -12.15 20.63 -12.86
CA ALA A 123 -10.91 20.72 -12.08
C ALA A 123 -10.83 22.04 -11.31
N PRO A 124 -11.77 22.31 -10.38
CA PRO A 124 -11.68 23.48 -9.53
C PRO A 124 -10.47 23.36 -8.59
N GLY A 125 -9.99 24.49 -8.07
CA GLY A 125 -8.87 24.54 -7.11
C GLY A 125 -9.25 24.00 -5.72
N GLU A 126 -10.54 24.07 -5.42
CA GLU A 126 -11.16 23.55 -4.20
C GLU A 126 -12.48 22.85 -4.57
N LEU A 127 -12.78 21.75 -3.90
CA LEU A 127 -14.02 20.99 -4.06
C LEU A 127 -14.49 20.53 -2.69
N THR A 128 -15.81 20.61 -2.44
CA THR A 128 -16.42 20.04 -1.25
C THR A 128 -17.39 18.95 -1.66
N ILE A 129 -17.13 17.72 -1.21
CA ILE A 129 -17.98 16.56 -1.50
C ILE A 129 -18.79 16.21 -0.24
N PRO A 130 -20.13 16.21 -0.30
CA PRO A 130 -20.96 15.74 0.80
C PRO A 130 -20.74 14.25 1.07
N ILE A 131 -20.37 13.88 2.30
CA ILE A 131 -20.23 12.49 2.71
C ILE A 131 -21.40 12.13 3.62
N LYS A 132 -22.17 11.09 3.25
CA LYS A 132 -23.35 10.68 4.01
C LYS A 132 -22.96 10.30 5.44
N GLY A 133 -23.55 11.00 6.42
CA GLY A 133 -23.33 10.73 7.85
C GLY A 133 -21.99 11.23 8.40
N GLN A 134 -21.25 12.05 7.64
CA GLN A 134 -19.98 12.65 8.06
C GLN A 134 -19.94 14.14 7.69
N ALA A 135 -18.92 14.85 8.19
CA ALA A 135 -18.63 16.19 7.72
C ALA A 135 -18.33 16.18 6.20
N PRO A 136 -18.75 17.21 5.45
CA PRO A 136 -18.38 17.33 4.05
C PRO A 136 -16.85 17.27 3.90
N TRP A 137 -16.39 16.50 2.92
CA TRP A 137 -14.97 16.37 2.65
C TRP A 137 -14.52 17.56 1.81
N LEU A 138 -13.62 18.37 2.38
CA LEU A 138 -12.99 19.50 1.71
C LEU A 138 -11.68 19.07 1.05
N ILE A 139 -11.56 19.29 -0.24
CA ILE A 139 -10.41 18.91 -1.05
C ILE A 139 -9.81 20.15 -1.67
N ARG A 140 -8.48 20.27 -1.57
CA ARG A 140 -7.71 21.36 -2.19
C ARG A 140 -6.62 20.80 -3.08
N ASN A 141 -6.42 21.45 -4.22
CA ASN A 141 -5.23 21.21 -5.04
C ASN A 141 -3.99 21.76 -4.35
N TYR A 142 -2.85 21.12 -4.61
CA TYR A 142 -1.57 21.47 -3.98
C TYR A 142 -1.15 22.93 -4.23
N ASP A 143 -1.34 23.44 -5.45
CA ASP A 143 -0.98 24.80 -5.83
C ASP A 143 -2.12 25.82 -5.64
N GLY A 144 -3.27 25.36 -5.11
CA GLY A 144 -4.49 26.15 -4.95
C GLY A 144 -5.13 26.59 -6.27
N LYS A 145 -4.57 26.21 -7.42
CA LYS A 145 -5.08 26.60 -8.74
C LYS A 145 -6.13 25.60 -9.22
N GLY A 146 -7.01 26.11 -10.05
CA GLY A 146 -7.95 25.30 -10.81
C GLY A 146 -8.67 26.14 -11.85
N GLY A 147 -9.61 25.53 -12.53
CA GLY A 147 -10.38 26.14 -13.60
C GLY A 147 -10.51 25.22 -14.80
N GLY A 148 -11.64 25.30 -15.48
CA GLY A 148 -11.95 24.49 -16.65
C GLY A 148 -12.18 23.02 -16.31
N THR A 149 -11.91 22.19 -17.31
CA THR A 149 -12.07 20.74 -17.29
C THR A 149 -10.79 20.09 -17.78
N MET A 150 -10.47 18.91 -17.27
CA MET A 150 -9.34 18.13 -17.76
C MET A 150 -9.67 16.64 -17.81
N ASN A 151 -8.93 15.91 -18.65
CA ASN A 151 -9.04 14.47 -18.71
C ASN A 151 -8.18 13.78 -17.63
N LEU A 152 -8.32 12.46 -17.49
CA LEU A 152 -7.58 11.70 -16.48
C LEU A 152 -6.07 11.69 -16.74
N ILE A 153 -5.63 11.84 -17.99
CA ILE A 153 -4.21 11.95 -18.33
C ILE A 153 -3.61 13.22 -17.71
N GLU A 154 -4.18 14.39 -18.02
CA GLU A 154 -3.73 15.68 -17.48
C GLU A 154 -3.89 15.74 -15.96
N ALA A 155 -4.99 15.21 -15.41
CA ALA A 155 -5.20 15.15 -13.97
C ALA A 155 -4.12 14.32 -13.26
N THR A 156 -3.65 13.24 -13.88
CA THR A 156 -2.55 12.42 -13.33
C THR A 156 -1.21 13.13 -13.46
N VAL A 157 -0.93 13.73 -14.62
CA VAL A 157 0.31 14.48 -14.92
C VAL A 157 0.52 15.64 -13.96
N HIS A 158 -0.54 16.41 -13.71
CA HIS A 158 -0.53 17.56 -12.80
C HIS A 158 -0.92 17.20 -11.37
N SER A 159 -1.24 15.92 -11.11
CA SER A 159 -1.60 15.40 -9.80
C SER A 159 -2.75 16.15 -9.13
N VAL A 160 -3.81 16.46 -9.88
CA VAL A 160 -4.96 17.25 -9.43
C VAL A 160 -5.78 16.45 -8.41
N ASN A 161 -6.07 17.02 -7.24
CA ASN A 161 -6.73 16.32 -6.15
C ASN A 161 -8.24 16.29 -6.35
N THR A 162 -8.83 17.38 -6.83
CA THR A 162 -10.29 17.50 -7.01
C THR A 162 -10.82 16.48 -8.02
N VAL A 163 -10.15 16.30 -9.16
CA VAL A 163 -10.51 15.26 -10.16
C VAL A 163 -10.44 13.84 -9.57
N TYR A 164 -9.42 13.53 -8.77
CA TYR A 164 -9.28 12.20 -8.15
C TYR A 164 -10.30 11.97 -7.02
N ALA A 165 -10.71 13.04 -6.32
CA ALA A 165 -11.78 12.99 -5.34
C ALA A 165 -13.15 12.72 -6.00
N GLU A 166 -13.42 13.33 -7.15
CA GLU A 166 -14.60 13.01 -7.95
C GLU A 166 -14.53 11.57 -8.48
N LEU A 167 -13.37 11.17 -9.02
CA LEU A 167 -13.18 9.85 -9.60
C LEU A 167 -13.45 8.73 -8.58
N ILE A 168 -12.89 8.79 -7.38
CA ILE A 168 -13.14 7.78 -6.34
C ILE A 168 -14.57 7.84 -5.81
N THR A 169 -15.21 9.01 -5.83
CA THR A 169 -16.63 9.14 -5.45
C THR A 169 -17.53 8.48 -6.48
N GLU A 170 -17.16 8.55 -7.77
CA GLU A 170 -17.86 7.90 -8.87
C GLU A 170 -17.74 6.37 -8.83
N ILE A 171 -16.51 5.84 -8.69
CA ILE A 171 -16.26 4.38 -8.76
C ILE A 171 -16.38 3.67 -7.40
N GLY A 172 -16.38 4.42 -6.30
CA GLY A 172 -16.34 3.91 -4.94
C GLY A 172 -14.91 3.62 -4.44
N ALA A 173 -14.71 3.70 -3.12
CA ALA A 173 -13.40 3.47 -2.51
C ALA A 173 -13.03 1.99 -2.36
N GLN A 174 -14.01 1.09 -2.24
CA GLN A 174 -13.75 -0.34 -2.04
C GLN A 174 -13.01 -0.98 -3.24
N PRO A 175 -13.42 -0.76 -4.50
CA PRO A 175 -12.68 -1.30 -5.64
C PRO A 175 -11.22 -0.85 -5.70
N VAL A 176 -10.92 0.38 -5.27
CA VAL A 176 -9.55 0.92 -5.23
C VAL A 176 -8.71 0.17 -4.21
N VAL A 177 -9.23 -0.03 -3.00
CA VAL A 177 -8.54 -0.77 -1.93
C VAL A 177 -8.33 -2.23 -2.31
N ASP A 178 -9.37 -2.88 -2.85
CA ASP A 178 -9.28 -4.27 -3.29
C ASP A 178 -8.22 -4.44 -4.38
N LEU A 179 -8.14 -3.48 -5.32
CA LEU A 179 -7.13 -3.51 -6.36
C LEU A 179 -5.73 -3.25 -5.80
N ALA A 180 -5.55 -2.27 -4.91
CA ALA A 180 -4.26 -2.01 -4.27
C ALA A 180 -3.73 -3.25 -3.53
N ASN A 181 -4.61 -3.95 -2.78
CA ASN A 181 -4.26 -5.20 -2.11
C ASN A 181 -3.86 -6.29 -3.11
N LYS A 182 -4.64 -6.48 -4.19
CA LYS A 182 -4.28 -7.44 -5.25
C LYS A 182 -2.95 -7.12 -5.92
N LEU A 183 -2.63 -5.84 -6.07
CA LEU A 183 -1.39 -5.41 -6.72
C LEU A 183 -0.16 -5.63 -5.84
N GLY A 184 -0.31 -5.82 -4.53
CA GLY A 184 0.80 -6.15 -3.63
C GLY A 184 0.94 -5.26 -2.39
N VAL A 185 -0.07 -4.45 -2.06
CA VAL A 185 -0.13 -3.73 -0.77
C VAL A 185 -0.62 -4.70 0.31
N GLU A 186 0.21 -4.95 1.33
CA GLU A 186 -0.12 -5.82 2.47
C GLU A 186 -0.62 -5.03 3.68
N SER A 187 -0.26 -3.74 3.78
CA SER A 187 -0.81 -2.86 4.81
C SER A 187 -2.33 -2.82 4.76
N LYS A 188 -2.99 -2.96 5.92
CA LYS A 188 -4.45 -2.84 6.06
C LYS A 188 -4.94 -1.47 5.58
N LEU A 189 -5.78 -1.47 4.55
CA LEU A 189 -6.35 -0.27 3.95
C LEU A 189 -7.83 -0.10 4.33
N GLY A 190 -8.23 1.13 4.66
CA GLY A 190 -9.61 1.56 4.80
C GLY A 190 -10.18 2.06 3.47
N ALA A 191 -11.41 1.63 3.15
CA ALA A 191 -12.14 2.04 1.96
C ALA A 191 -12.97 3.30 2.22
N TYR A 192 -12.31 4.45 2.21
CA TYR A 192 -12.93 5.77 2.32
C TYR A 192 -12.51 6.69 1.14
N PRO A 193 -13.29 7.72 0.79
CA PRO A 193 -12.96 8.61 -0.33
C PRO A 193 -11.58 9.27 -0.25
N SER A 194 -11.10 9.60 0.97
CA SER A 194 -9.77 10.19 1.14
C SER A 194 -8.61 9.26 0.76
N ALA A 195 -8.86 7.95 0.56
CA ALA A 195 -7.88 7.00 0.04
C ALA A 195 -7.35 7.44 -1.33
N ALA A 196 -8.14 8.16 -2.14
CA ALA A 196 -7.66 8.71 -3.41
C ALA A 196 -6.49 9.68 -3.28
N LEU A 197 -6.34 10.29 -2.10
CA LEU A 197 -5.26 11.20 -1.76
C LEU A 197 -4.21 10.54 -0.87
N GLY A 198 -4.27 9.21 -0.70
CA GLY A 198 -3.25 8.42 -0.02
C GLY A 198 -3.23 8.51 1.50
N SER A 199 -4.38 8.80 2.14
CA SER A 199 -4.49 8.88 3.60
C SER A 199 -4.37 7.52 4.33
N ASN A 200 -4.33 6.41 3.60
CA ASN A 200 -3.99 5.11 4.17
C ASN A 200 -2.48 5.02 4.45
N GLY A 201 -2.13 4.49 5.63
CA GLY A 201 -0.74 4.22 5.99
C GLY A 201 -0.21 2.97 5.28
N VAL A 202 0.81 3.15 4.44
CA VAL A 202 1.48 2.08 3.69
C VAL A 202 2.99 2.14 3.89
N THR A 203 3.67 1.02 3.69
CA THR A 203 5.13 0.93 3.77
C THR A 203 5.80 1.21 2.43
N VAL A 204 7.11 1.45 2.42
CA VAL A 204 7.88 1.59 1.17
C VAL A 204 7.90 0.28 0.39
N LEU A 205 7.97 -0.85 1.09
CA LEU A 205 7.87 -2.17 0.50
C LEU A 205 6.50 -2.40 -0.17
N ASP A 206 5.38 -2.02 0.48
CA ASP A 206 4.03 -2.11 -0.12
C ASP A 206 3.98 -1.38 -1.47
N MET A 207 4.49 -0.15 -1.50
CA MET A 207 4.43 0.68 -2.70
C MET A 207 5.34 0.16 -3.82
N ALA A 208 6.55 -0.32 -3.49
CA ALA A 208 7.43 -0.95 -4.47
C ALA A 208 6.82 -2.25 -5.03
N SER A 209 6.28 -3.09 -4.14
CA SER A 209 5.58 -4.33 -4.47
C SER A 209 4.39 -4.05 -5.40
N ALA A 210 3.55 -3.09 -5.05
CA ALA A 210 2.37 -2.74 -5.84
C ALA A 210 2.70 -2.17 -7.22
N TYR A 211 3.73 -1.31 -7.31
CA TYR A 211 4.17 -0.75 -8.59
C TYR A 211 4.89 -1.77 -9.47
N SER A 212 5.47 -2.83 -8.89
CA SER A 212 6.04 -3.94 -9.66
C SER A 212 5.02 -4.60 -10.58
N SER A 213 3.77 -4.68 -10.13
CA SER A 213 2.65 -5.17 -10.93
C SER A 213 2.38 -4.32 -12.16
N PHE A 214 2.50 -2.98 -12.07
CA PHE A 214 2.39 -2.13 -13.25
C PHE A 214 3.56 -2.30 -14.22
N ALA A 215 4.76 -2.51 -13.68
CA ALA A 215 5.98 -2.69 -14.47
C ALA A 215 6.00 -4.03 -15.25
N ASP A 216 5.34 -5.08 -14.75
CA ASP A 216 5.23 -6.41 -15.38
C ASP A 216 3.83 -6.67 -15.99
N ASP A 217 3.27 -5.70 -16.72
CA ASP A 217 2.03 -5.86 -17.49
C ASP A 217 0.83 -6.36 -16.65
N GLY A 218 0.74 -5.97 -15.38
CA GLY A 218 -0.32 -6.36 -14.44
C GLY A 218 -0.11 -7.72 -13.78
N MET A 219 1.11 -8.27 -13.86
CA MET A 219 1.52 -9.48 -13.13
C MET A 219 2.12 -9.10 -11.80
N HIS A 220 1.50 -9.51 -10.71
CA HIS A 220 2.08 -9.37 -9.38
C HIS A 220 2.96 -10.58 -9.07
N THR A 221 4.21 -10.32 -8.68
CA THR A 221 5.11 -11.33 -8.12
C THR A 221 5.42 -10.95 -6.68
N SER A 222 5.15 -11.83 -5.72
CA SER A 222 5.38 -11.56 -4.29
C SER A 222 6.85 -11.22 -4.04
N PRO A 223 7.17 -10.18 -3.24
CA PRO A 223 8.56 -9.81 -2.94
C PRO A 223 9.35 -10.95 -2.29
N VAL A 224 10.58 -11.15 -2.75
CA VAL A 224 11.51 -12.19 -2.27
C VAL A 224 12.74 -11.49 -1.72
N PHE A 225 13.05 -11.74 -0.44
CA PHE A 225 14.27 -11.25 0.21
C PHE A 225 15.33 -12.34 0.39
N ILE A 226 14.88 -13.59 0.55
CA ILE A 226 15.72 -14.78 0.76
C ILE A 226 15.29 -15.80 -0.28
N THR A 227 16.23 -16.38 -1.03
CA THR A 227 15.95 -17.41 -2.04
C THR A 227 16.11 -18.81 -1.47
N GLN A 228 17.09 -19.01 -0.58
CA GLN A 228 17.39 -20.31 0.01
C GLN A 228 18.04 -20.16 1.39
N VAL A 229 17.70 -21.09 2.29
CA VAL A 229 18.43 -21.31 3.55
C VAL A 229 18.90 -22.76 3.57
N SER A 230 20.19 -22.97 3.79
CA SER A 230 20.79 -24.30 3.90
C SER A 230 21.73 -24.38 5.11
N THR A 231 22.01 -25.60 5.56
CA THR A 231 23.05 -25.86 6.56
C THR A 231 24.45 -25.67 5.98
N ASN A 232 25.48 -25.72 6.82
CA ASN A 232 26.88 -25.75 6.40
C ASN A 232 27.26 -27.03 5.63
N THR A 233 26.49 -28.11 5.75
CA THR A 233 26.69 -29.37 5.01
C THR A 233 26.00 -29.38 3.65
N GLY A 234 25.23 -28.33 3.32
CA GLY A 234 24.52 -28.18 2.05
C GLY A 234 23.08 -28.70 2.03
N GLU A 235 22.56 -29.15 3.17
CA GLU A 235 21.15 -29.53 3.29
C GLU A 235 20.25 -28.29 3.17
N VAL A 236 19.30 -28.31 2.24
CA VAL A 236 18.35 -27.21 2.03
C VAL A 236 17.20 -27.31 3.02
N LEU A 237 17.14 -26.36 3.94
CA LEU A 237 16.07 -26.28 4.95
C LEU A 237 14.83 -25.56 4.41
N TRP A 238 15.04 -24.55 3.57
CA TRP A 238 13.97 -23.73 3.01
C TRP A 238 14.36 -23.15 1.66
N ARG A 239 13.38 -23.00 0.77
CA ARG A 239 13.54 -22.36 -0.55
C ARG A 239 12.31 -21.52 -0.86
N ALA A 240 12.54 -20.31 -1.37
CA ALA A 240 11.48 -19.40 -1.76
C ALA A 240 10.59 -19.99 -2.86
N ARG A 241 9.28 -19.74 -2.74
CA ARG A 241 8.27 -20.07 -3.74
C ARG A 241 7.39 -18.85 -3.94
N PRO A 242 7.86 -17.81 -4.64
CA PRO A 242 7.07 -16.60 -4.84
C PRO A 242 5.78 -16.91 -5.59
N SER A 243 4.68 -16.29 -5.16
CA SER A 243 3.45 -16.30 -5.94
C SER A 243 3.63 -15.38 -7.14
N ARG A 244 3.05 -15.77 -8.28
CA ARG A 244 3.04 -14.96 -9.49
C ARG A 244 1.66 -15.04 -10.13
N GLU A 245 0.92 -13.94 -10.06
CA GLU A 245 -0.50 -13.90 -10.41
C GLU A 245 -0.84 -12.68 -11.25
N ARG A 246 -1.67 -12.87 -12.27
CA ARG A 246 -2.19 -11.75 -13.07
C ARG A 246 -3.29 -11.05 -12.29
N THR A 247 -2.97 -9.89 -11.74
CA THR A 247 -3.84 -9.13 -10.84
C THR A 247 -4.51 -7.95 -11.55
N LEU A 248 -3.93 -7.50 -12.67
CA LEU A 248 -4.49 -6.47 -13.54
C LEU A 248 -4.44 -6.91 -15.02
N PRO A 249 -5.47 -6.58 -15.84
CA PRO A 249 -5.42 -6.83 -17.28
C PRO A 249 -4.27 -6.07 -17.95
N VAL A 250 -3.60 -6.72 -18.90
CA VAL A 250 -2.45 -6.16 -19.64
C VAL A 250 -2.76 -4.76 -20.21
N ALA A 251 -3.92 -4.61 -20.86
CA ALA A 251 -4.31 -3.34 -21.48
C ALA A 251 -4.42 -2.21 -20.46
N ILE A 252 -4.98 -2.48 -19.28
CA ILE A 252 -5.12 -1.48 -18.22
C ILE A 252 -3.76 -1.14 -17.63
N SER A 253 -2.93 -2.14 -17.34
CA SER A 253 -1.57 -1.92 -16.84
C SER A 253 -0.77 -1.01 -17.76
N ARG A 254 -0.76 -1.29 -19.07
CA ARG A 254 -0.04 -0.49 -20.06
C ARG A 254 -0.60 0.92 -20.21
N ASN A 255 -1.91 1.10 -20.10
CA ASN A 255 -2.52 2.43 -20.11
C ASN A 255 -2.13 3.24 -18.87
N VAL A 256 -2.12 2.62 -17.69
CA VAL A 256 -1.59 3.25 -16.46
C VAL A 256 -0.13 3.63 -16.66
N THR A 257 0.71 2.72 -17.16
CA THR A 257 2.12 2.98 -17.45
C THR A 257 2.29 4.16 -18.41
N GLN A 258 1.54 4.21 -19.51
CA GLN A 258 1.60 5.33 -20.46
C GLN A 258 1.30 6.68 -19.81
N VAL A 259 0.26 6.73 -18.97
CA VAL A 259 -0.07 7.96 -18.23
C VAL A 259 1.04 8.31 -17.23
N LEU A 260 1.61 7.32 -16.55
CA LEU A 260 2.70 7.54 -15.59
C LEU A 260 4.02 7.93 -16.26
N GLN A 261 4.27 7.56 -17.52
CA GLN A 261 5.39 8.10 -18.30
C GLN A 261 5.25 9.62 -18.47
N GLN A 262 4.03 10.11 -18.73
CA GLN A 262 3.77 11.55 -18.90
C GLN A 262 4.06 12.36 -17.62
N VAL A 263 3.86 11.77 -16.43
CA VAL A 263 4.19 12.42 -15.15
C VAL A 263 5.69 12.73 -15.07
N VAL A 264 6.55 11.85 -15.59
CA VAL A 264 8.01 12.03 -15.63
C VAL A 264 8.43 12.89 -16.83
N GLU A 265 7.79 12.74 -17.98
CA GLU A 265 8.11 13.47 -19.22
C GLU A 265 7.70 14.95 -19.21
N ARG A 266 6.65 15.33 -18.48
CA ARG A 266 6.20 16.73 -18.42
C ARG A 266 5.44 17.13 -17.15
N GLY A 267 5.23 16.21 -16.22
CA GLY A 267 4.45 16.42 -15.02
C GLY A 267 5.28 16.72 -13.78
N THR A 268 4.77 16.30 -12.62
CA THR A 268 5.38 16.58 -11.32
C THR A 268 6.70 15.85 -11.06
N ALA A 269 7.07 14.85 -11.88
CA ALA A 269 8.22 13.97 -11.66
C ALA A 269 9.40 14.23 -12.63
N VAL A 270 9.52 15.43 -13.21
CA VAL A 270 10.58 15.73 -14.20
C VAL A 270 12.00 15.44 -13.73
N ASN A 271 12.26 15.53 -12.43
CA ASN A 271 13.57 15.28 -11.81
C ASN A 271 13.93 13.79 -11.74
N ALA A 272 13.00 12.88 -12.04
CA ALA A 272 13.25 11.44 -12.07
C ALA A 272 13.76 10.93 -13.44
N ARG A 273 14.07 11.82 -14.40
CA ARG A 273 14.56 11.40 -15.72
C ARG A 273 15.99 10.87 -15.65
N ILE A 274 16.23 9.74 -16.29
CA ILE A 274 17.54 9.06 -16.36
C ILE A 274 17.98 8.74 -17.80
N GLY A 275 17.45 9.45 -18.80
CA GLY A 275 17.82 9.24 -20.21
C GLY A 275 17.23 7.98 -20.86
N ARG A 276 16.26 7.33 -20.20
CA ARG A 276 15.43 6.25 -20.75
C ARG A 276 13.96 6.44 -20.37
N SER A 277 13.08 5.60 -20.93
CA SER A 277 11.67 5.57 -20.56
C SER A 277 11.51 5.20 -19.09
N VAL A 278 10.81 6.06 -18.35
CA VAL A 278 10.48 5.88 -16.93
C VAL A 278 9.02 6.21 -16.75
N ALA A 279 8.32 5.41 -15.95
CA ALA A 279 6.98 5.71 -15.46
C ALA A 279 7.06 5.91 -13.95
N GLY A 280 6.27 6.83 -13.39
CA GLY A 280 6.24 6.99 -11.94
C GLY A 280 5.27 8.05 -11.47
N LYS A 281 5.14 8.16 -10.14
CA LYS A 281 4.23 9.11 -9.51
C LYS A 281 4.85 9.73 -8.27
N THR A 282 4.74 11.06 -8.18
CA THR A 282 5.03 11.79 -6.95
C THR A 282 3.88 11.68 -5.95
N GLY A 283 4.21 11.57 -4.67
CA GLY A 283 3.32 11.74 -3.54
C GLY A 283 3.84 12.83 -2.60
N THR A 284 2.93 13.64 -2.10
CA THR A 284 3.17 14.57 -0.99
C THR A 284 2.00 14.38 -0.04
N GLY A 285 2.31 14.01 1.21
CA GLY A 285 1.35 13.90 2.29
C GLY A 285 0.87 15.28 2.75
N GLU A 286 -0.14 15.27 3.62
CA GLU A 286 -0.65 16.49 4.24
C GLU A 286 0.45 17.21 5.04
N GLU A 287 0.37 18.53 5.13
CA GLU A 287 1.34 19.39 5.83
C GLU A 287 2.82 19.15 5.47
N TRP A 288 3.10 18.54 4.31
CA TRP A 288 4.44 18.16 3.87
C TRP A 288 5.16 17.25 4.87
N SER A 289 4.42 16.40 5.61
CA SER A 289 5.01 15.46 6.58
C SER A 289 5.72 14.28 5.93
N ASP A 290 5.25 13.89 4.75
CA ASP A 290 5.71 12.72 4.01
C ASP A 290 5.86 13.06 2.52
N ALA A 291 6.96 12.64 1.91
CA ALA A 291 7.20 12.85 0.49
C ALA A 291 7.65 11.55 -0.18
N TRP A 292 7.08 11.27 -1.34
CA TRP A 292 7.24 10.00 -2.03
C TRP A 292 7.56 10.19 -3.50
N PHE A 293 8.42 9.32 -4.01
CA PHE A 293 8.43 9.02 -5.43
C PHE A 293 8.52 7.52 -5.62
N VAL A 294 7.59 6.99 -6.41
CA VAL A 294 7.61 5.59 -6.82
C VAL A 294 7.68 5.57 -8.33
N GLY A 295 8.78 5.03 -8.84
CA GLY A 295 9.08 5.03 -10.27
C GLY A 295 9.64 3.68 -10.71
N TYR A 296 9.46 3.38 -11.99
CA TYR A 296 9.86 2.12 -12.56
C TYR A 296 10.26 2.22 -14.03
N THR A 297 10.99 1.19 -14.42
CA THR A 297 11.32 0.75 -15.79
C THR A 297 10.88 -0.71 -15.91
N PRO A 298 10.92 -1.33 -17.10
CA PRO A 298 10.67 -2.77 -17.22
C PRO A 298 11.62 -3.65 -16.38
N GLU A 299 12.81 -3.15 -16.05
CA GLU A 299 13.83 -3.92 -15.31
C GLU A 299 13.86 -3.67 -13.81
N LEU A 300 13.29 -2.55 -13.34
CA LEU A 300 13.46 -2.09 -11.96
C LEU A 300 12.30 -1.22 -11.52
N VAL A 301 11.75 -1.51 -10.35
CA VAL A 301 10.87 -0.62 -9.59
C VAL A 301 11.61 -0.14 -8.36
N THR A 302 11.57 1.16 -8.09
CA THR A 302 12.11 1.73 -6.85
C THR A 302 11.08 2.66 -6.21
N ALA A 303 10.80 2.44 -4.93
CA ALA A 303 10.02 3.34 -4.09
C ALA A 303 10.96 4.08 -3.15
N VAL A 304 10.76 5.40 -3.04
CA VAL A 304 11.49 6.28 -2.13
C VAL A 304 10.50 7.06 -1.28
N TRP A 305 10.71 7.00 0.03
CA TRP A 305 10.07 7.89 1.00
C TRP A 305 11.10 8.79 1.65
N VAL A 306 10.70 10.02 1.96
CA VAL A 306 11.46 10.99 2.76
C VAL A 306 10.52 11.61 3.79
N GLY A 307 10.96 11.68 5.05
CA GLY A 307 10.18 12.23 6.16
C GLY A 307 10.90 12.11 7.51
N PHE A 308 10.31 12.72 8.54
CA PHE A 308 10.85 12.65 9.90
C PHE A 308 10.38 11.36 10.61
N PRO A 309 11.31 10.48 11.05
CA PRO A 309 10.95 9.20 11.68
C PRO A 309 10.15 9.36 12.98
N ASP A 310 10.51 10.37 13.78
CA ASP A 310 10.05 10.62 15.14
C ASP A 310 8.64 11.23 15.19
N ALA A 311 8.30 12.08 14.22
CA ALA A 311 7.03 12.81 14.23
C ALA A 311 6.61 13.25 12.82
N ALA A 312 5.31 13.46 12.63
CA ALA A 312 4.78 14.12 11.45
C ALA A 312 5.11 15.62 11.52
N ARG A 313 6.28 16.00 11.00
CA ARG A 313 6.79 17.38 10.98
C ARG A 313 6.80 17.90 9.56
N THR A 314 6.44 19.17 9.37
CA THR A 314 6.47 19.79 8.04
C THR A 314 7.89 19.81 7.48
N MET A 315 8.06 19.37 6.24
CA MET A 315 9.32 19.48 5.50
C MET A 315 9.32 20.74 4.62
N ARG A 316 9.08 21.88 5.24
CA ARG A 316 9.19 23.21 4.63
C ARG A 316 10.20 24.07 5.39
N PRO A 317 10.77 25.11 4.76
CA PRO A 317 11.55 26.09 5.49
C PRO A 317 10.73 26.73 6.62
N PRO A 318 11.32 26.93 7.82
CA PRO A 318 12.73 26.73 8.15
C PRO A 318 13.09 25.30 8.62
N THR A 319 12.14 24.38 8.77
CA THR A 319 12.39 23.01 9.27
C THR A 319 13.34 22.23 8.35
N THR A 320 13.20 22.40 7.04
CA THR A 320 14.11 21.86 6.02
C THR A 320 14.61 22.97 5.12
N ARG A 321 15.79 22.79 4.50
CA ARG A 321 16.40 23.78 3.58
C ARG A 321 15.63 24.02 2.28
N ILE A 322 14.71 23.13 1.94
CA ILE A 322 13.80 23.25 0.79
C ILE A 322 12.39 22.84 1.21
N THR A 323 11.38 23.20 0.42
CA THR A 323 10.08 22.53 0.50
C THR A 323 10.18 21.15 -0.14
N VAL A 324 10.06 20.10 0.67
CA VAL A 324 10.16 18.72 0.22
C VAL A 324 8.82 18.27 -0.34
N THR A 325 8.84 17.77 -1.57
CA THR A 325 7.69 17.17 -2.26
C THR A 325 8.16 15.92 -2.95
N GLY A 326 7.25 15.08 -3.45
CA GLY A 326 7.66 13.91 -4.22
C GLY A 326 8.59 14.21 -5.41
N GLY A 327 8.51 15.40 -6.00
CA GLY A 327 9.36 15.81 -7.13
C GLY A 327 10.74 16.35 -6.74
N THR A 328 11.05 16.51 -5.45
CA THR A 328 12.36 17.02 -4.98
C THR A 328 13.26 15.87 -4.51
N TRP A 329 13.62 15.79 -3.22
CA TRP A 329 14.53 14.77 -2.70
C TRP A 329 14.11 13.34 -3.02
N PRO A 330 12.83 12.92 -2.92
CA PRO A 330 12.43 11.56 -3.29
C PRO A 330 12.74 11.21 -4.76
N ALA A 331 12.36 12.08 -5.70
CA ALA A 331 12.66 11.88 -7.12
C ALA A 331 14.17 11.93 -7.44
N GLN A 332 14.94 12.77 -6.74
CA GLN A 332 16.40 12.86 -6.89
C GLN A 332 17.11 11.61 -6.37
N ILE A 333 16.72 11.10 -5.18
CA ILE A 333 17.23 9.85 -4.62
C ILE A 333 16.89 8.69 -5.56
N TRP A 334 15.64 8.65 -6.07
CA TRP A 334 15.24 7.64 -7.05
C TRP A 334 16.09 7.72 -8.31
N GLN A 335 16.29 8.91 -8.87
CA GLN A 335 17.07 9.13 -10.08
C GLN A 335 18.52 8.65 -9.90
N ALA A 336 19.15 9.00 -8.77
CA ALA A 336 20.51 8.58 -8.46
C ALA A 336 20.61 7.07 -8.25
N THR A 337 19.63 6.46 -7.55
CA THR A 337 19.59 5.02 -7.29
C THR A 337 19.37 4.23 -8.59
N ALA A 338 18.24 4.45 -9.26
CA ALA A 338 17.85 3.70 -10.45
C ALA A 338 18.75 4.02 -11.64
N GLY A 339 19.13 5.30 -11.83
CA GLY A 339 20.01 5.72 -12.91
C GLY A 339 21.39 5.08 -12.83
N ALA A 340 21.99 5.02 -11.64
CA ALA A 340 23.27 4.36 -11.45
C ALA A 340 23.18 2.84 -11.65
N TYR A 341 22.11 2.19 -11.17
CA TYR A 341 21.95 0.73 -11.33
C TYR A 341 21.71 0.31 -12.78
N LEU A 342 20.91 1.10 -13.51
CA LEU A 342 20.50 0.80 -14.88
C LEU A 342 21.48 1.30 -15.94
N ALA A 343 22.55 2.00 -15.58
CA ALA A 343 23.54 2.53 -16.53
C ALA A 343 24.15 1.44 -17.44
N GLU A 344 24.35 0.24 -16.89
CA GLU A 344 24.90 -0.92 -17.61
C GLU A 344 23.83 -1.93 -18.06
N THR A 345 22.57 -1.69 -17.71
CA THR A 345 21.45 -2.55 -18.10
C THR A 345 20.91 -2.05 -19.44
N PRO A 346 20.68 -2.90 -20.45
CA PRO A 346 20.02 -2.49 -21.69
C PRO A 346 18.69 -1.75 -21.42
N ALA A 347 18.37 -0.75 -22.24
CA ALA A 347 17.14 0.02 -22.11
C ALA A 347 15.98 -0.67 -22.83
N SER A 348 15.19 -1.48 -22.13
CA SER A 348 13.94 -1.97 -22.71
C SER A 348 12.94 -0.82 -22.82
N LYS A 349 12.13 -0.86 -23.89
CA LYS A 349 10.96 0.03 -24.00
C LYS A 349 9.82 -0.59 -23.24
N PHE A 350 8.97 0.25 -22.65
CA PHE A 350 7.67 -0.23 -22.19
C PHE A 350 6.88 -0.82 -23.38
N PRO A 351 6.20 -1.95 -23.19
CA PRO A 351 5.30 -2.48 -24.20
C PRO A 351 4.26 -1.44 -24.63
N THR A 352 3.95 -1.40 -25.93
CA THR A 352 3.01 -0.41 -26.47
C THR A 352 1.61 -0.59 -25.84
N PRO A 353 0.95 0.50 -25.44
CA PRO A 353 -0.43 0.48 -24.97
C PRO A 353 -1.35 -0.17 -26.01
N ILE A 354 -2.28 -0.99 -25.54
CA ILE A 354 -3.28 -1.61 -26.41
C ILE A 354 -4.39 -0.59 -26.57
N ALA A 355 -4.47 0.02 -27.76
CA ALA A 355 -5.46 1.02 -28.13
C ALA A 355 -6.87 0.40 -28.14
N SER A 356 -7.48 0.24 -26.96
CA SER A 356 -8.88 -0.14 -26.77
C SER A 356 -9.28 0.03 -25.30
N VAL A 357 -9.25 1.27 -24.79
CA VAL A 357 -10.13 1.64 -23.64
C VAL A 357 -10.87 2.96 -23.90
N THR A 358 -10.74 3.60 -25.06
CA THR A 358 -11.47 4.85 -25.38
C THR A 358 -12.21 4.76 -26.73
N GLY A 359 -13.56 4.77 -26.69
CA GLY A 359 -14.43 5.30 -27.76
C GLY A 359 -14.98 4.37 -28.88
N ALA A 360 -16.14 3.75 -28.63
CA ALA A 360 -17.21 3.28 -29.54
C ALA A 360 -16.94 2.95 -31.05
N SER A 361 -17.08 1.67 -31.44
CA SER A 361 -18.03 1.15 -32.45
C SER A 361 -17.74 -0.33 -32.81
N GLY A 362 -18.78 -1.15 -32.85
CA GLY A 362 -18.91 -2.40 -33.61
C GLY A 362 -17.67 -3.27 -33.87
N ALA A 363 -17.30 -4.11 -32.91
CA ALA A 363 -16.65 -5.38 -33.22
C ALA A 363 -17.55 -6.52 -32.76
N THR A 364 -18.35 -7.03 -33.69
CA THR A 364 -19.03 -8.32 -33.60
C THR A 364 -18.00 -9.46 -33.62
N GLY A 365 -17.24 -9.62 -32.53
CA GLY A 365 -16.76 -10.93 -32.09
C GLY A 365 -17.82 -11.50 -31.16
N PRO A 366 -18.13 -12.82 -31.18
CA PRO A 366 -19.39 -13.32 -30.67
C PRO A 366 -19.58 -12.91 -29.20
N ARG A 367 -20.51 -11.99 -28.97
CA ARG A 367 -21.13 -11.81 -27.66
C ARG A 367 -21.69 -13.18 -27.32
N GLY A 368 -21.03 -13.89 -26.40
CA GLY A 368 -21.70 -14.94 -25.66
C GLY A 368 -23.02 -14.38 -25.13
N PRO A 369 -24.11 -15.14 -25.16
CA PRO A 369 -25.43 -14.61 -24.86
C PRO A 369 -25.37 -13.89 -23.51
N THR A 370 -25.76 -12.63 -23.47
CA THR A 370 -26.08 -11.96 -22.21
C THR A 370 -27.23 -12.74 -21.60
N GLY A 371 -26.96 -13.47 -20.52
CA GLY A 371 -27.99 -14.16 -19.76
C GLY A 371 -28.99 -13.17 -19.16
N PRO A 372 -30.17 -13.62 -18.72
CA PRO A 372 -31.08 -12.79 -17.93
C PRO A 372 -30.30 -12.21 -16.74
N GLY A 373 -30.56 -10.94 -16.38
CA GLY A 373 -29.75 -10.18 -15.41
C GLY A 373 -29.44 -10.94 -14.11
N LEU A 374 -28.28 -10.64 -13.51
CA LEU A 374 -27.75 -11.31 -12.31
C LEU A 374 -28.83 -11.56 -11.26
N THR A 375 -29.09 -12.83 -10.94
CA THR A 375 -30.05 -13.20 -9.90
C THR A 375 -29.51 -12.82 -8.53
N SER A 376 -30.38 -12.31 -7.65
CA SER A 376 -29.99 -12.02 -6.27
C SER A 376 -29.85 -13.30 -5.47
N VAL A 377 -28.70 -13.45 -4.82
CA VAL A 377 -28.39 -14.50 -3.85
C VAL A 377 -28.17 -13.94 -2.44
N VAL A 378 -28.37 -12.63 -2.24
CA VAL A 378 -28.32 -12.00 -0.91
C VAL A 378 -29.38 -12.60 0.00
N GLY A 379 -28.97 -12.99 1.22
CA GLY A 379 -29.84 -13.67 2.19
C GLY A 379 -29.98 -15.18 1.97
N GLN A 380 -29.36 -15.76 0.94
CA GLN A 380 -29.32 -17.21 0.74
C GLN A 380 -28.14 -17.86 1.47
N SER A 381 -28.22 -19.18 1.68
CA SER A 381 -27.07 -19.94 2.16
C SER A 381 -25.94 -19.86 1.14
N THR A 382 -24.70 -19.89 1.59
CA THR A 382 -23.52 -19.91 0.71
C THR A 382 -23.55 -21.06 -0.30
N VAL A 383 -24.08 -22.21 0.10
CA VAL A 383 -24.22 -23.39 -0.76
C VAL A 383 -25.22 -23.12 -1.89
N ASP A 384 -26.40 -22.60 -1.57
CA ASP A 384 -27.43 -22.31 -2.57
C ASP A 384 -27.02 -21.16 -3.49
N ALA A 385 -26.45 -20.10 -2.91
CA ALA A 385 -25.94 -18.95 -3.64
C ALA A 385 -24.85 -19.33 -4.65
N THR A 386 -23.90 -20.16 -4.22
CA THR A 386 -22.82 -20.62 -5.09
C THR A 386 -23.36 -21.48 -6.23
N ARG A 387 -24.28 -22.41 -5.93
CA ARG A 387 -24.93 -23.25 -6.94
C ARG A 387 -25.66 -22.41 -7.99
N ILE A 388 -26.52 -21.47 -7.57
CA ILE A 388 -27.29 -20.62 -8.49
C ILE A 388 -26.38 -19.85 -9.45
N LEU A 389 -25.29 -19.28 -8.92
CA LEU A 389 -24.39 -18.48 -9.73
C LEU A 389 -23.51 -19.33 -10.66
N VAL A 390 -23.03 -20.49 -10.20
CA VAL A 390 -22.26 -21.43 -11.02
C VAL A 390 -23.12 -22.06 -12.12
N ASP A 391 -24.36 -22.45 -11.82
CA ASP A 391 -25.32 -22.99 -12.81
C ASP A 391 -25.71 -21.93 -13.86
N ALA A 392 -25.73 -20.66 -13.48
CA ALA A 392 -25.89 -19.52 -14.38
C ALA A 392 -24.60 -19.18 -15.17
N GLY A 393 -23.53 -19.97 -15.00
CA GLY A 393 -22.28 -19.86 -15.72
C GLY A 393 -21.29 -18.83 -15.16
N TYR A 394 -21.47 -18.37 -13.93
CA TYR A 394 -20.54 -17.45 -13.25
C TYR A 394 -19.53 -18.19 -12.35
N ARG A 395 -18.41 -17.54 -12.05
CA ARG A 395 -17.48 -17.99 -11.01
C ARG A 395 -17.83 -17.30 -9.70
N VAL A 396 -17.64 -17.95 -8.57
CA VAL A 396 -17.98 -17.39 -7.25
C VAL A 396 -16.73 -17.29 -6.39
N ARG A 397 -16.52 -16.13 -5.78
CA ARG A 397 -15.51 -15.91 -4.74
C ARG A 397 -16.21 -15.53 -3.44
N LEU A 398 -15.85 -16.18 -2.34
CA LEU A 398 -16.38 -15.88 -1.03
C LEU A 398 -15.36 -15.05 -0.23
N TYR A 399 -15.83 -14.11 0.58
CA TYR A 399 -15.06 -13.57 1.69
C TYR A 399 -15.95 -13.45 2.92
N GLU A 400 -15.36 -13.65 4.09
CA GLU A 400 -16.09 -13.71 5.34
C GLU A 400 -16.10 -12.34 6.04
N THR A 401 -17.22 -11.98 6.66
CA THR A 401 -17.34 -10.78 7.49
C THR A 401 -18.40 -10.97 8.58
N ALA A 402 -18.20 -10.37 9.75
CA ALA A 402 -19.14 -10.48 10.84
C ALA A 402 -20.44 -9.70 10.56
N SER A 403 -21.58 -10.28 10.89
CA SER A 403 -22.88 -9.62 10.81
C SER A 403 -23.77 -9.98 11.99
N ARG A 404 -24.35 -8.94 12.61
CA ARG A 404 -25.33 -9.10 13.70
C ARG A 404 -26.73 -9.47 13.18
N SER A 405 -27.00 -9.25 11.90
CA SER A 405 -28.34 -9.40 11.30
C SER A 405 -28.44 -10.58 10.33
N VAL A 406 -27.31 -11.15 9.89
CA VAL A 406 -27.26 -12.27 8.95
C VAL A 406 -26.61 -13.45 9.66
N ALA A 407 -27.28 -14.60 9.68
CA ALA A 407 -26.76 -15.81 10.32
C ALA A 407 -25.47 -16.31 9.66
N ALA A 408 -24.59 -16.95 10.43
CA ALA A 408 -23.33 -17.49 9.92
C ALA A 408 -23.58 -18.44 8.72
N GLY A 409 -22.77 -18.31 7.67
CA GLY A 409 -22.90 -19.11 6.45
C GLY A 409 -23.91 -18.59 5.42
N PHE A 410 -24.53 -17.43 5.65
CA PHE A 410 -25.44 -16.76 4.69
C PHE A 410 -24.80 -15.54 4.04
N VAL A 411 -25.22 -15.24 2.81
CA VAL A 411 -24.71 -14.13 2.01
C VAL A 411 -25.24 -12.79 2.53
N ILE A 412 -24.33 -11.90 2.93
CA ILE A 412 -24.61 -10.53 3.36
C ILE A 412 -24.77 -9.61 2.16
N SER A 413 -23.90 -9.74 1.16
CA SER A 413 -23.91 -8.92 -0.04
C SER A 413 -23.26 -9.67 -1.20
N GLN A 414 -23.58 -9.24 -2.42
CA GLN A 414 -23.00 -9.76 -3.64
C GLN A 414 -22.46 -8.59 -4.49
N SER A 415 -21.38 -8.83 -5.21
CA SER A 415 -20.81 -7.88 -6.17
C SER A 415 -20.39 -8.62 -7.44
N PRO A 416 -20.87 -8.24 -8.63
CA PRO A 416 -21.81 -7.14 -8.88
C PRO A 416 -23.22 -7.37 -8.28
N ALA A 417 -23.95 -6.27 -8.05
CA ALA A 417 -25.30 -6.33 -7.52
C ALA A 417 -26.27 -7.04 -8.48
N ALA A 418 -27.35 -7.61 -7.94
CA ALA A 418 -28.39 -8.24 -8.74
C ALA A 418 -28.96 -7.28 -9.79
N GLY A 419 -29.29 -7.81 -10.97
CA GLY A 419 -29.78 -7.03 -12.12
C GLY A 419 -28.70 -6.24 -12.87
N ALA A 420 -27.46 -6.17 -12.37
CA ALA A 420 -26.37 -5.57 -13.13
C ALA A 420 -26.06 -6.42 -14.39
N PRO A 421 -25.85 -5.80 -15.56
CA PRO A 421 -25.38 -6.52 -16.73
C PRO A 421 -23.97 -7.06 -16.44
N PHE A 422 -23.82 -8.38 -16.42
CA PHE A 422 -22.55 -9.03 -16.12
C PHE A 422 -22.31 -10.22 -17.04
N ALA A 423 -21.08 -10.33 -17.54
CA ALA A 423 -20.71 -11.35 -18.50
C ALA A 423 -20.74 -12.74 -17.86
N ILE A 424 -21.41 -13.69 -18.52
CA ILE A 424 -21.31 -15.12 -18.19
C ILE A 424 -19.83 -15.51 -18.22
N GLY A 425 -19.38 -16.23 -17.19
CA GLY A 425 -17.98 -16.57 -16.95
C GLY A 425 -17.23 -15.60 -16.02
N GLY A 426 -17.81 -14.44 -15.73
CA GLY A 426 -17.27 -13.47 -14.77
C GLY A 426 -17.34 -13.96 -13.32
N THR A 427 -16.49 -13.39 -12.46
CA THR A 427 -16.45 -13.72 -11.02
C THR A 427 -17.35 -12.80 -10.21
N ILE A 428 -18.29 -13.39 -9.47
CA ILE A 428 -19.14 -12.71 -8.49
C ILE A 428 -18.56 -12.95 -7.11
N THR A 429 -18.36 -11.86 -6.37
CA THR A 429 -17.88 -11.89 -4.99
C THR A 429 -19.06 -11.86 -4.04
N LEU A 430 -19.10 -12.78 -3.07
CA LEU A 430 -20.10 -12.83 -2.01
C LEU A 430 -19.46 -12.55 -0.66
N ALA A 431 -20.01 -11.59 0.07
CA ALA A 431 -19.72 -11.41 1.49
C ALA A 431 -20.55 -12.43 2.28
N VAL A 432 -19.90 -13.25 3.10
CA VAL A 432 -20.51 -14.32 3.87
C VAL A 432 -20.46 -13.97 5.34
N SER A 433 -21.58 -14.09 6.03
CA SER A 433 -21.62 -13.85 7.47
C SER A 433 -20.85 -14.90 8.25
N THR A 434 -20.03 -14.47 9.20
CA THR A 434 -19.48 -15.32 10.27
C THR A 434 -20.34 -15.34 11.53
N GLY A 435 -21.50 -14.66 11.50
CA GLY A 435 -22.33 -14.40 12.67
C GLY A 435 -21.95 -13.09 13.37
N PRO A 436 -22.56 -12.79 14.54
CA PRO A 436 -22.28 -11.56 15.25
C PRO A 436 -20.79 -11.48 15.66
N PRO A 437 -20.17 -10.28 15.62
CA PRO A 437 -18.78 -10.12 16.01
C PRO A 437 -18.59 -10.59 17.46
N LEU A 438 -17.52 -11.35 17.72
CA LEU A 438 -17.18 -11.78 19.07
C LEU A 438 -16.77 -10.57 19.89
N VAL A 439 -17.52 -10.27 20.95
CA VAL A 439 -17.25 -9.15 21.86
C VAL A 439 -16.72 -9.72 23.17
N VAL A 440 -15.54 -9.26 23.58
CA VAL A 440 -14.89 -9.66 24.84
C VAL A 440 -14.59 -8.41 25.68
N PRO A 441 -14.55 -8.50 27.02
CA PRO A 441 -14.22 -7.35 27.86
C PRO A 441 -12.74 -6.95 27.66
N VAL A 442 -12.49 -5.65 27.49
CA VAL A 442 -11.14 -5.11 27.32
C VAL A 442 -10.32 -5.30 28.61
N PRO A 443 -9.13 -5.92 28.57
CA PRO A 443 -8.24 -5.97 29.73
C PRO A 443 -7.85 -4.58 30.23
N SER A 444 -7.76 -4.41 31.56
CA SER A 444 -7.15 -3.21 32.14
C SER A 444 -5.62 -3.29 32.02
N VAL A 445 -5.02 -2.27 31.44
CA VAL A 445 -3.58 -2.14 31.21
C VAL A 445 -2.98 -0.91 31.90
N LEU A 446 -3.77 -0.19 32.72
CA LEU A 446 -3.30 0.96 33.48
C LEU A 446 -2.09 0.59 34.37
N GLY A 447 -1.05 1.41 34.34
CA GLY A 447 0.21 1.23 35.07
C GLY A 447 1.18 0.23 34.45
N LEU A 448 0.82 -0.48 33.37
CA LEU A 448 1.73 -1.36 32.65
C LEU A 448 2.68 -0.57 31.73
N SER A 449 3.82 -1.16 31.39
CA SER A 449 4.66 -0.65 30.30
C SER A 449 3.98 -0.87 28.95
N ALA A 450 4.32 -0.04 27.97
CA ALA A 450 3.81 -0.17 26.59
C ALA A 450 3.89 -1.60 26.04
N GLN A 451 5.02 -2.29 26.26
CA GLN A 451 5.24 -3.65 25.81
C GLN A 451 4.29 -4.67 26.48
N LYS A 452 4.08 -4.55 27.81
CA LYS A 452 3.18 -5.45 28.55
C LYS A 452 1.71 -5.18 28.22
N ALA A 453 1.35 -3.91 28.07
CA ALA A 453 0.01 -3.50 27.67
C ALA A 453 -0.33 -4.04 26.26
N ALA A 454 0.58 -3.86 25.30
CA ALA A 454 0.41 -4.35 23.94
C ALA A 454 0.29 -5.88 23.88
N ALA A 455 1.12 -6.60 24.64
CA ALA A 455 1.05 -8.06 24.71
C ALA A 455 -0.27 -8.56 25.30
N LEU A 456 -0.77 -7.92 26.37
CA LEU A 456 -2.03 -8.32 27.03
C LEU A 456 -3.24 -8.06 26.13
N LEU A 457 -3.33 -6.88 25.53
CA LEU A 457 -4.43 -6.50 24.64
C LEU A 457 -4.42 -7.35 23.36
N GLY A 458 -3.25 -7.58 22.77
CA GLY A 458 -3.09 -8.45 21.61
C GLY A 458 -3.47 -9.91 21.89
N ALA A 459 -3.13 -10.44 23.07
CA ALA A 459 -3.54 -11.78 23.49
C ALA A 459 -5.07 -11.92 23.67
N SER A 460 -5.77 -10.82 23.92
CA SER A 460 -7.25 -10.75 23.94
C SER A 460 -7.86 -10.43 22.58
N GLY A 461 -7.06 -10.39 21.52
CA GLY A 461 -7.52 -10.17 20.15
C GLY A 461 -7.80 -8.72 19.81
N PHE A 462 -7.25 -7.74 20.54
CA PHE A 462 -7.42 -6.32 20.23
C PHE A 462 -6.24 -5.73 19.46
N GLU A 463 -6.51 -4.78 18.57
CA GLU A 463 -5.48 -3.91 18.01
C GLU A 463 -5.04 -2.88 19.08
N VAL A 464 -3.78 -2.46 19.08
CA VAL A 464 -3.26 -1.54 20.11
C VAL A 464 -2.73 -0.28 19.45
N GLN A 465 -3.33 0.86 19.79
CA GLN A 465 -2.86 2.18 19.35
C GLN A 465 -2.14 2.85 20.51
N ILE A 466 -0.93 3.36 20.29
CA ILE A 466 -0.12 3.97 21.35
C ILE A 466 -0.02 5.47 21.08
N HIS A 467 -0.36 6.26 22.09
CA HIS A 467 -0.22 7.70 22.11
C HIS A 467 0.77 8.11 23.22
N ILE A 468 1.70 9.01 22.94
CA ILE A 468 2.62 9.55 23.94
C ILE A 468 2.20 11.00 24.18
N GLU A 469 1.84 11.34 25.41
CA GLU A 469 1.38 12.69 25.77
C GLU A 469 2.47 13.43 26.54
N ALA A 470 3.03 14.49 25.93
CA ALA A 470 4.21 15.18 26.45
C ALA A 470 4.01 15.86 27.82
N GLU A 471 2.77 16.26 28.14
CA GLU A 471 2.40 16.88 29.42
C GLU A 471 1.20 16.14 30.02
N PRO A 472 1.41 15.02 30.74
CA PRO A 472 0.31 14.24 31.27
C PRO A 472 -0.41 14.97 32.42
N PRO A 473 -1.72 14.74 32.60
CA PRO A 473 -2.52 15.45 33.60
C PRO A 473 -2.06 15.15 35.05
N PRO A 474 -2.35 16.05 36.02
CA PRO A 474 -2.02 15.83 37.43
C PRO A 474 -2.61 14.50 37.94
N GLY A 475 -1.75 13.62 38.47
CA GLY A 475 -2.14 12.28 38.96
C GLY A 475 -1.77 11.11 38.03
N ALA A 476 -1.12 11.37 36.89
CA ALA A 476 -0.52 10.32 36.08
C ALA A 476 0.68 9.66 36.82
N PRO A 477 0.94 8.35 36.63
CA PRO A 477 2.04 7.64 37.30
C PRO A 477 3.41 8.28 37.02
N GLU A 478 4.23 8.54 38.04
CA GLU A 478 5.58 9.14 37.90
C GLU A 478 6.58 8.28 37.10
N ARG A 479 6.20 7.04 36.75
CA ARG A 479 7.06 6.10 36.02
C ARG A 479 6.97 6.34 34.51
N ALA A 480 8.06 6.84 33.92
CA ALA A 480 8.22 7.02 32.48
C ALA A 480 7.78 5.77 31.68
N ALA A 481 7.18 5.99 30.50
CA ALA A 481 6.68 4.96 29.58
C ALA A 481 5.60 3.99 30.15
N SER A 482 4.84 4.41 31.16
CA SER A 482 3.72 3.63 31.71
C SER A 482 2.37 4.13 31.21
N VAL A 483 1.42 3.21 31.01
CA VAL A 483 0.06 3.53 30.57
C VAL A 483 -0.69 4.25 31.68
N TRP A 484 -1.11 5.49 31.43
CA TRP A 484 -1.90 6.27 32.40
C TRP A 484 -3.37 6.41 31.98
N LYS A 485 -3.67 6.16 30.70
CA LYS A 485 -5.04 6.12 30.18
C LYS A 485 -5.15 5.04 29.11
N GLN A 486 -6.33 4.42 29.04
CA GLN A 486 -6.71 3.52 27.95
C GLN A 486 -8.14 3.85 27.49
N LEU A 487 -8.46 3.54 26.25
CA LEU A 487 -9.79 3.67 25.68
C LEU A 487 -10.01 2.57 24.63
N PRO A 488 -11.05 1.73 24.72
CA PRO A 488 -12.05 1.63 25.79
C PRO A 488 -11.46 1.32 27.18
N ALA A 489 -12.22 1.62 28.23
CA ALA A 489 -11.81 1.37 29.61
C ALA A 489 -11.77 -0.13 29.91
N GLY A 490 -10.98 -0.53 30.92
CA GLY A 490 -10.92 -1.93 31.35
C GLY A 490 -12.30 -2.44 31.76
N GLY A 491 -12.71 -3.58 31.21
CA GLY A 491 -14.01 -4.20 31.39
C GLY A 491 -15.08 -3.78 30.38
N GLU A 492 -14.84 -2.75 29.55
CA GLU A 492 -15.79 -2.37 28.51
C GLU A 492 -15.84 -3.44 27.41
N PRO A 493 -17.05 -3.77 26.90
CA PRO A 493 -17.20 -4.74 25.84
C PRO A 493 -16.69 -4.16 24.51
N LEU A 494 -15.73 -4.82 23.88
CA LEU A 494 -15.21 -4.44 22.57
C LEU A 494 -15.16 -5.66 21.64
N ALA A 495 -15.47 -5.47 20.36
CA ALA A 495 -15.32 -6.55 19.40
C ALA A 495 -13.83 -6.89 19.22
N VAL A 496 -13.51 -8.19 19.15
CA VAL A 496 -12.17 -8.63 18.73
C VAL A 496 -11.83 -7.99 17.38
N ASP A 497 -10.55 -7.69 17.18
CA ASP A 497 -9.97 -6.95 16.06
C ASP A 497 -10.25 -5.43 16.03
N GLN A 498 -10.92 -4.87 17.05
CA GLN A 498 -11.00 -3.41 17.24
C GLN A 498 -9.83 -2.87 18.08
N ALA A 499 -9.55 -1.57 17.88
CA ALA A 499 -8.42 -0.92 18.53
C ALA A 499 -8.74 -0.47 19.97
N VAL A 500 -7.80 -0.72 20.87
CA VAL A 500 -7.68 -0.11 22.19
C VAL A 500 -6.53 0.89 22.12
N THR A 501 -6.83 2.17 22.34
CA THR A 501 -5.82 3.22 22.43
C THR A 501 -5.28 3.30 23.86
N ILE A 502 -3.97 3.38 24.01
CA ILE A 502 -3.28 3.56 25.30
C ILE A 502 -2.42 4.82 25.23
N TRP A 503 -2.43 5.59 26.32
CA TRP A 503 -1.63 6.79 26.47
C TRP A 503 -0.49 6.55 27.46
N LEU A 504 0.71 6.95 27.08
CA LEU A 504 1.93 6.81 27.87
C LEU A 504 2.41 8.18 28.36
N ASN A 505 3.03 8.18 29.54
CA ASN A 505 3.85 9.29 30.00
C ASN A 505 5.21 9.25 29.28
N PRO A 506 5.81 10.41 28.97
CA PRO A 506 7.08 10.49 28.26
C PRO A 506 8.23 9.85 29.06
#